data_AF-A0A1U8FP51-F1
#
_entry.id   AF-A0A1U8FP51-F1
#
_cell.length_a   1.000
_cell.length_b   1.000
_cell.length_c   1.000
_cell.angle_alpha   90.00
_cell.angle_beta   90.00
_cell.angle_gamma   90.00
#
_symmetry.space_group_name_H-M   'P 1'
#
loop_
_entity.id
_entity.type
_entity.pdbx_description
1 polymer ?
#
loop_
_entity_poly.entity_id
_entity_poly.type
_entity_poly.pdbx_seq_one_letter_code
_entity_poly.pdbx_strand_id
1 'polypeptide(L)'
;MGLSISKFVKMLFAKKDMRILMVGLDAAGKTTILYKLKLGEIVNTIPTIGFNVETVEYKNSSFTVWDVGGQDKIRPLWRHYFQNTQGLIFVVDSNDRDRISEARDELHRMINEEELRGATILVFANKQDLPNAMNVAEITDKLGLHSLRQRRWYIQSACATSGQGLYEGLDWLSHNITGKA
;
A
#
# COMPACT_ATOMS: atom_id res chain seq x y z
N MET A 1 34.55 -24.41 18.92
CA MET A 1 34.06 -24.20 17.54
C MET A 1 32.60 -23.74 17.52
N GLY A 2 32.26 -22.58 18.10
CA GLY A 2 30.85 -22.16 18.26
C GLY A 2 30.52 -20.69 17.95
N LEU A 3 31.48 -19.91 17.46
CA LEU A 3 31.31 -18.46 17.28
C LEU A 3 31.12 -17.99 15.82
N SER A 4 31.37 -18.84 14.82
CA SER A 4 31.18 -18.47 13.40
C SER A 4 29.77 -18.71 12.87
N ILE A 5 29.02 -19.65 13.45
CA ILE A 5 27.65 -19.98 12.99
C ILE A 5 26.67 -18.87 13.39
N SER A 6 26.81 -18.26 14.57
CA SER A 6 25.88 -17.22 15.04
C SER A 6 25.97 -15.93 14.22
N LYS A 7 27.15 -15.59 13.67
CA LYS A 7 27.32 -14.45 12.76
C LYS A 7 26.69 -14.71 11.38
N PHE A 8 26.82 -15.94 10.86
CA PHE A 8 26.21 -16.32 9.58
C PHE A 8 24.67 -16.41 9.67
N VAL A 9 24.13 -16.92 10.78
CA VAL A 9 22.68 -16.95 11.03
C VAL A 9 22.10 -15.55 11.24
N LYS A 10 22.82 -14.63 11.91
CA LYS A 10 22.41 -13.23 12.02
C LYS A 10 22.48 -12.47 10.68
N MET A 11 23.40 -12.84 9.78
CA MET A 11 23.50 -12.26 8.44
C MET A 11 22.35 -12.71 7.53
N LEU A 12 21.76 -13.89 7.80
CA LEU A 12 20.58 -14.42 7.09
C LEU A 12 19.25 -13.81 7.58
N PHE A 13 19.22 -13.12 8.72
CA PHE A 13 18.04 -12.42 9.25
C PHE A 13 18.30 -10.91 9.42
N ALA A 14 18.96 -10.28 8.44
CA ALA A 14 19.02 -8.83 8.40
C ALA A 14 17.60 -8.28 8.17
N LYS A 15 17.15 -7.38 9.07
CA LYS A 15 15.91 -6.62 8.89
C LYS A 15 16.01 -5.87 7.56
N LYS A 16 15.07 -6.12 6.65
CA LYS A 16 15.03 -5.49 5.34
C LYS A 16 14.16 -4.27 5.46
N ASP A 17 14.79 -3.11 5.62
CA ASP A 17 14.10 -1.82 5.61
C ASP A 17 13.52 -1.59 4.21
N MET A 18 12.19 -1.47 4.11
CA MET A 18 11.47 -1.30 2.85
C MET A 18 10.73 0.02 2.85
N ARG A 19 11.02 0.89 1.90
CA ARG A 19 10.26 2.14 1.76
C ARG A 19 8.99 1.88 0.95
N ILE A 20 7.83 1.98 1.60
CA ILE A 20 6.53 1.64 1.01
C ILE A 20 5.57 2.82 1.13
N LEU A 21 5.12 3.33 -0.01
CA LEU A 21 4.18 4.44 -0.07
C LEU A 21 2.74 3.91 -0.09
N MET A 22 1.86 4.36 0.82
CA MET A 22 0.43 4.03 0.78
C MET A 22 -0.40 5.25 0.40
N VAL A 23 -1.12 5.17 -0.70
CA VAL A 23 -1.85 6.29 -1.29
C VAL A 23 -3.20 5.82 -1.81
N GLY A 24 -4.01 6.76 -2.28
CA GLY A 24 -5.38 6.52 -2.69
C GLY A 24 -6.25 7.74 -2.36
N LEU A 25 -7.47 7.75 -2.87
CA LEU A 25 -8.40 8.85 -2.63
C LEU A 25 -8.73 9.01 -1.13
N ASP A 26 -9.28 10.16 -0.76
CA ASP A 26 -9.80 10.38 0.58
C ASP A 26 -10.92 9.37 0.89
N ALA A 27 -11.09 9.07 2.17
CA ALA A 27 -12.03 8.06 2.67
C ALA A 27 -11.79 6.60 2.19
N ALA A 28 -10.76 6.31 1.38
CA ALA A 28 -10.46 4.94 0.94
C ALA A 28 -10.07 3.97 2.07
N GLY A 29 -9.69 4.48 3.24
CA GLY A 29 -9.37 3.69 4.44
C GLY A 29 -7.88 3.47 4.72
N LYS A 30 -6.99 4.26 4.10
CA LYS A 30 -5.53 4.22 4.31
C LYS A 30 -5.14 4.30 5.78
N THR A 31 -5.63 5.33 6.49
CA THR A 31 -5.40 5.54 7.93
C THR A 31 -5.89 4.34 8.75
N THR A 32 -7.07 3.80 8.44
CA THR A 32 -7.61 2.63 9.13
C THR A 32 -6.71 1.39 8.93
N ILE A 33 -6.25 1.14 7.71
CA ILE A 33 -5.29 0.06 7.42
C ILE A 33 -4.00 0.26 8.23
N LEU A 34 -3.46 1.47 8.21
CA LEU A 34 -2.25 1.83 8.94
C LEU A 34 -2.36 1.54 10.44
N TYR A 35 -3.42 2.01 11.10
CA TYR A 35 -3.64 1.77 12.53
C TYR A 35 -3.91 0.29 12.83
N LYS A 36 -4.66 -0.40 11.97
CA LYS A 36 -4.92 -1.84 12.12
C LYS A 36 -3.62 -2.63 12.10
N LEU A 37 -2.68 -2.27 11.22
CA LEU A 37 -1.37 -2.91 11.14
C LEU A 37 -0.43 -2.52 12.29
N LYS A 38 -0.51 -1.27 12.76
CA LYS A 38 0.38 -0.74 13.82
C LYS A 38 0.01 -1.22 15.22
N LEU A 39 -1.29 -1.28 15.53
CA LEU A 39 -1.77 -1.46 16.90
C LEU A 39 -2.52 -2.80 17.11
N GLY A 40 -2.87 -3.50 16.04
CA GLY A 40 -3.75 -4.68 16.11
C GLY A 40 -5.22 -4.36 16.47
N GLU A 41 -5.53 -3.10 16.79
CA GLU A 41 -6.85 -2.62 17.21
C GLU A 41 -7.41 -1.56 16.27
N ILE A 42 -8.75 -1.42 16.26
CA ILE A 42 -9.46 -0.40 15.48
C ILE A 42 -9.47 0.90 16.31
N VAL A 43 -8.70 1.90 15.90
CA VAL A 43 -8.81 3.26 16.46
C VAL A 43 -9.74 4.07 15.57
N ASN A 44 -10.74 4.72 16.17
CA ASN A 44 -11.60 5.67 15.46
C ASN A 44 -10.76 6.83 14.93
N THR A 45 -10.61 6.93 13.61
CA THR A 45 -9.77 7.96 12.98
C THR A 45 -10.58 9.24 12.73
N ILE A 46 -10.02 10.39 13.08
CA ILE A 46 -10.48 11.71 12.61
C ILE A 46 -9.83 11.95 11.23
N PRO A 47 -10.54 12.54 10.23
CA PRO A 47 -9.94 12.87 8.94
C PRO A 47 -8.66 13.69 9.11
N THR A 48 -7.53 13.21 8.59
CA THR A 48 -6.23 13.87 8.74
C THR A 48 -6.24 15.24 8.05
N ILE A 49 -6.03 16.31 8.80
CA ILE A 49 -5.68 17.62 8.25
C ILE A 49 -4.17 17.63 8.06
N GLY A 50 -3.71 17.39 6.82
CA GLY A 50 -2.29 17.41 6.47
C GLY A 50 -1.68 16.02 6.19
N PHE A 51 -0.41 15.86 6.53
CA PHE A 51 0.42 14.69 6.24
C PHE A 51 0.66 13.87 7.50
N ASN A 52 0.48 12.55 7.42
CA ASN A 52 0.90 11.65 8.49
C ASN A 52 1.95 10.64 7.97
N VAL A 53 3.11 10.59 8.63
CA VAL A 53 4.20 9.68 8.29
C VAL A 53 4.33 8.70 9.43
N GLU A 54 4.07 7.43 9.15
CA GLU A 54 4.06 6.42 10.19
C GLU A 54 4.84 5.20 9.74
N THR A 55 5.78 4.79 10.59
CA THR A 55 6.54 3.55 10.37
C THR A 55 5.80 2.41 11.06
N VAL A 56 5.43 1.40 10.28
CA VAL A 56 4.84 0.15 10.76
C VAL A 56 5.85 -0.97 10.60
N GLU A 57 6.09 -1.73 11.66
CA GLU A 57 6.92 -2.92 11.57
C GLU A 57 6.04 -4.13 11.24
N TYR A 58 6.39 -4.86 10.18
CA TYR A 58 5.73 -6.12 9.83
C TYR A 58 6.78 -7.17 9.46
N LYS A 59 6.79 -8.29 10.22
CA LYS A 59 7.83 -9.32 10.16
C LYS A 59 9.23 -8.70 10.31
N ASN A 60 10.16 -9.05 9.42
CA ASN A 60 11.53 -8.51 9.40
C ASN A 60 11.64 -7.25 8.52
N SER A 61 10.54 -6.54 8.29
CA SER A 61 10.51 -5.35 7.44
C SER A 61 9.89 -4.16 8.14
N SER A 62 10.56 -3.01 8.00
CA SER A 62 10.03 -1.72 8.40
C SER A 62 9.34 -1.10 7.19
N PHE A 63 8.06 -0.77 7.32
CA PHE A 63 7.22 -0.14 6.31
C PHE A 63 7.03 1.33 6.70
N THR A 64 7.73 2.26 6.04
CA THR A 64 7.44 3.69 6.25
C THR A 64 6.25 4.10 5.39
N VAL A 65 5.06 4.03 5.97
CA VAL A 65 3.80 4.32 5.31
C VAL A 65 3.49 5.82 5.40
N TRP A 66 3.30 6.45 4.24
CA TRP A 66 2.88 7.85 4.17
C TRP A 66 1.38 7.90 3.97
N ASP A 67 0.60 8.16 5.02
CA ASP A 67 -0.82 8.46 4.83
C ASP A 67 -0.94 9.90 4.36
N VAL A 68 -0.95 10.07 3.04
CA VAL A 68 -1.17 11.38 2.44
C VAL A 68 -2.66 11.52 2.17
N GLY A 69 -3.26 12.59 2.68
CA GLY A 69 -4.67 12.85 2.43
C GLY A 69 -4.96 12.83 0.92
N GLY A 70 -6.12 12.30 0.55
CA GLY A 70 -6.47 12.02 -0.83
C GLY A 70 -7.38 13.05 -1.49
N GLN A 71 -7.61 14.19 -0.83
CA GLN A 71 -8.37 15.29 -1.40
C GLN A 71 -7.57 15.95 -2.53
N ASP A 72 -8.23 16.40 -3.59
CA ASP A 72 -7.61 16.95 -4.80
C ASP A 72 -6.49 17.97 -4.52
N LYS A 73 -6.72 18.87 -3.56
CA LYS A 73 -5.81 19.97 -3.24
C LYS A 73 -4.46 19.52 -2.67
N ILE A 74 -4.37 18.32 -2.10
CA ILE A 74 -3.18 17.83 -1.40
C ILE A 74 -2.47 16.67 -2.13
N ARG A 75 -3.08 16.10 -3.18
CA ARG A 75 -2.45 15.08 -4.04
C ARG A 75 -1.13 15.50 -4.67
N PRO A 76 -0.90 16.78 -5.07
CA PRO A 76 0.39 17.20 -5.60
C PRO A 76 1.57 16.88 -4.68
N LEU A 77 1.32 16.78 -3.37
CA LEU A 77 2.36 16.59 -2.38
C LEU A 77 2.86 15.14 -2.30
N TRP A 78 2.15 14.18 -2.92
CA TRP A 78 2.55 12.77 -2.98
C TRP A 78 3.95 12.61 -3.60
N ARG A 79 4.29 13.47 -4.56
CA ARG A 79 5.57 13.45 -5.30
C ARG A 79 6.80 13.54 -4.41
N HIS A 80 6.71 14.21 -3.26
CA HIS A 80 7.82 14.35 -2.32
C HIS A 80 8.24 13.01 -1.69
N TYR A 81 7.41 11.97 -1.83
CA TYR A 81 7.64 10.67 -1.23
C TYR A 81 8.01 9.57 -2.22
N PHE A 82 8.00 9.86 -3.52
CA PHE A 82 8.25 8.85 -4.56
C PHE A 82 9.70 8.36 -4.56
N GLN A 83 10.65 9.25 -4.28
CA GLN A 83 12.08 8.89 -4.23
C GLN A 83 12.32 7.70 -3.31
N ASN A 84 13.12 6.73 -3.79
CA ASN A 84 13.48 5.51 -3.07
C ASN A 84 12.30 4.61 -2.67
N THR A 85 11.07 4.84 -3.15
CA THR A 85 9.95 3.95 -2.88
C THR A 85 10.10 2.64 -3.63
N GLN A 86 10.09 1.54 -2.88
CA GLN A 86 10.28 0.18 -3.40
C GLN A 86 8.94 -0.54 -3.62
N GLY A 87 7.92 -0.17 -2.84
CA GLY A 87 6.56 -0.67 -2.99
C GLY A 87 5.53 0.45 -2.91
N LEU A 88 4.48 0.33 -3.71
CA LEU A 88 3.34 1.25 -3.72
C LEU A 88 2.10 0.47 -3.31
N ILE A 89 1.44 0.86 -2.22
CA ILE A 89 0.12 0.37 -1.85
C ILE A 89 -0.90 1.42 -2.29
N PHE A 90 -1.77 1.07 -3.23
CA PHE A 90 -2.88 1.92 -3.68
C PHE A 90 -4.19 1.40 -3.09
N VAL A 91 -4.83 2.18 -2.22
CA VAL A 91 -6.05 1.80 -1.52
C VAL A 91 -7.26 2.38 -2.26
N VAL A 92 -8.22 1.51 -2.59
CA VAL A 92 -9.45 1.85 -3.29
C VAL A 92 -10.63 1.56 -2.38
N ASP A 93 -11.54 2.52 -2.27
CA ASP A 93 -12.87 2.28 -1.70
C ASP A 93 -13.69 1.48 -2.71
N SER A 94 -13.93 0.20 -2.41
CA SER A 94 -14.69 -0.68 -3.31
C SER A 94 -16.17 -0.27 -3.41
N ASN A 95 -16.70 0.46 -2.43
CA ASN A 95 -18.09 0.88 -2.42
C ASN A 95 -18.29 2.25 -3.12
N ASP A 96 -17.20 2.97 -3.42
CA ASP A 96 -17.23 4.25 -4.12
C ASP A 96 -17.14 4.06 -5.64
N ARG A 97 -18.29 3.73 -6.23
CA ARG A 97 -18.41 3.48 -7.67
C ARG A 97 -18.27 4.76 -8.51
N ASP A 98 -18.57 5.92 -7.94
CA ASP A 98 -18.57 7.20 -8.65
C ASP A 98 -17.16 7.74 -8.86
N ARG A 99 -16.26 7.55 -7.89
CA ARG A 99 -14.87 8.05 -7.94
C ARG A 99 -13.84 7.03 -8.41
N ILE A 100 -14.25 5.85 -8.88
CA ILE A 100 -13.32 4.83 -9.37
C ILE A 100 -12.51 5.29 -10.61
N SER A 101 -13.11 6.09 -11.49
CA SER A 101 -12.43 6.69 -12.64
C SER A 101 -11.35 7.69 -12.20
N GLU A 102 -11.65 8.48 -11.17
CA GLU A 102 -10.68 9.39 -10.56
C GLU A 102 -9.53 8.62 -9.90
N ALA A 103 -9.83 7.53 -9.18
CA ALA A 103 -8.83 6.66 -8.59
C ALA A 103 -7.91 6.03 -9.65
N ARG A 104 -8.47 5.63 -10.79
CA ARG A 104 -7.70 5.17 -11.95
C ARG A 104 -6.76 6.28 -12.42
N ASP A 105 -7.28 7.46 -12.69
CA ASP A 105 -6.48 8.56 -13.26
C ASP A 105 -5.32 8.96 -12.33
N GLU A 106 -5.54 8.96 -11.01
CA GLU A 106 -4.48 9.18 -10.02
C GLU A 106 -3.46 8.03 -9.97
N LEU A 107 -3.90 6.77 -9.98
CA LEU A 107 -2.99 5.61 -10.03
C LEU A 107 -2.09 5.69 -11.27
N HIS A 108 -2.68 5.92 -12.44
CA HIS A 108 -1.96 6.02 -13.72
C HIS A 108 -1.03 7.23 -13.76
N ARG A 109 -1.42 8.37 -13.20
CA ARG A 109 -0.54 9.54 -13.04
C ARG A 109 0.68 9.17 -12.20
N MET A 110 0.48 8.58 -11.03
CA MET A 110 1.56 8.23 -10.11
C MET A 110 2.53 7.20 -10.69
N ILE A 111 2.01 6.11 -11.25
CA ILE A 111 2.90 5.07 -11.77
C ILE A 111 3.70 5.58 -12.96
N ASN A 112 3.26 6.59 -13.70
CA ASN A 112 4.05 7.15 -14.80
C ASN A 112 5.25 8.02 -14.35
N GLU A 113 5.39 8.28 -13.05
CA GLU A 113 6.53 9.01 -12.48
C GLU A 113 7.79 8.15 -12.49
N GLU A 114 8.93 8.77 -12.84
CA GLU A 114 10.20 8.07 -13.05
C GLU A 114 10.68 7.39 -11.75
N GLU A 115 10.50 8.07 -10.61
CA GLU A 115 10.90 7.60 -9.30
C GLU A 115 10.15 6.33 -8.87
N LEU A 116 8.93 6.12 -9.40
CA LEU A 116 8.10 4.93 -9.12
C LEU A 116 8.23 3.84 -10.19
N ARG A 117 9.11 3.99 -11.18
CA ARG A 117 9.25 3.03 -12.28
C ARG A 117 9.57 1.60 -11.82
N GLY A 118 10.37 1.47 -10.76
CA GLY A 118 10.76 0.17 -10.19
C GLY A 118 9.89 -0.33 -9.05
N ALA A 119 8.87 0.43 -8.63
CA ALA A 119 8.05 0.08 -7.47
C ALA A 119 7.11 -1.09 -7.77
N THR A 120 7.03 -2.05 -6.84
CA THR A 120 6.02 -3.13 -6.88
C THR A 120 4.68 -2.58 -6.40
N ILE A 121 3.60 -2.83 -7.13
CA ILE A 121 2.29 -2.23 -6.86
C ILE A 121 1.37 -3.25 -6.18
N LEU A 122 0.84 -2.91 -5.01
CA LEU A 122 -0.24 -3.63 -4.36
C LEU A 122 -1.48 -2.74 -4.38
N VAL A 123 -2.60 -3.24 -4.90
CA VAL A 123 -3.89 -2.57 -4.81
C VAL A 123 -4.72 -3.24 -3.72
N PHE A 124 -5.18 -2.47 -2.74
CA PHE A 124 -6.21 -2.94 -1.81
C PHE A 124 -7.57 -2.53 -2.33
N ALA A 125 -8.38 -3.51 -2.72
CA ALA A 125 -9.82 -3.35 -2.90
C ALA A 125 -10.46 -3.36 -1.49
N ASN A 126 -10.48 -2.21 -0.83
CA ASN A 126 -10.88 -2.07 0.57
C ASN A 126 -12.39 -1.89 0.72
N LYS A 127 -12.93 -2.12 1.92
CA LYS A 127 -14.36 -2.06 2.27
C LYS A 127 -15.23 -3.14 1.60
N GLN A 128 -14.67 -4.34 1.43
CA GLN A 128 -15.38 -5.50 0.87
C GLN A 128 -16.50 -6.02 1.78
N ASP A 129 -16.61 -5.52 3.01
CA ASP A 129 -17.71 -5.77 3.94
C ASP A 129 -19.01 -5.04 3.57
N LEU A 130 -18.97 -4.06 2.65
CA LEU A 130 -20.14 -3.28 2.26
C LEU A 130 -20.94 -3.95 1.13
N PRO A 131 -22.29 -3.85 1.15
CA PRO A 131 -23.17 -4.63 0.27
C PRO A 131 -23.05 -4.31 -1.22
N ASN A 132 -22.55 -3.12 -1.58
CA ASN A 132 -22.40 -2.68 -2.97
C ASN A 132 -20.93 -2.61 -3.42
N ALA A 133 -20.02 -3.19 -2.64
CA ALA A 133 -18.59 -3.21 -2.96
C ALA A 133 -18.33 -3.86 -4.33
N MET A 134 -17.59 -3.16 -5.18
CA MET A 134 -17.03 -3.71 -6.41
C MET A 134 -16.10 -4.87 -6.05
N ASN A 135 -16.27 -6.01 -6.70
CA ASN A 135 -15.36 -7.13 -6.49
C ASN A 135 -13.98 -6.85 -7.14
N VAL A 136 -13.01 -7.70 -6.84
CA VAL A 136 -11.62 -7.56 -7.32
C VAL A 136 -11.52 -7.50 -8.85
N ALA A 137 -12.32 -8.29 -9.56
CA ALA A 137 -12.31 -8.30 -11.03
C ALA A 137 -12.83 -6.97 -11.60
N GLU A 138 -13.95 -6.47 -11.07
CA GLU A 138 -14.51 -5.17 -11.47
C GLU A 138 -13.52 -4.01 -11.22
N ILE A 139 -12.83 -4.01 -10.08
CA ILE A 139 -11.82 -2.98 -9.78
C ILE A 139 -10.61 -3.11 -10.71
N THR A 140 -10.19 -4.33 -11.02
CA THR A 140 -9.07 -4.60 -11.94
C THR A 140 -9.34 -4.02 -13.33
N ASP A 141 -10.55 -4.23 -13.84
CA ASP A 141 -10.99 -3.69 -15.12
C ASP A 141 -11.10 -2.16 -15.07
N LYS A 142 -11.76 -1.61 -14.05
CA LYS A 142 -11.99 -0.15 -13.95
C LYS A 142 -10.71 0.64 -13.72
N LEU A 143 -9.74 0.09 -12.99
CA LEU A 143 -8.40 0.69 -12.85
C LEU A 143 -7.50 0.42 -14.05
N GLY A 144 -7.90 -0.45 -14.97
CA GLY A 144 -7.12 -0.82 -16.14
C GLY A 144 -5.80 -1.50 -15.80
N LEU A 145 -5.75 -2.33 -14.74
CA LEU A 145 -4.49 -2.94 -14.26
C LEU A 145 -3.86 -3.87 -15.32
N HIS A 146 -4.66 -4.46 -16.20
CA HIS A 146 -4.19 -5.27 -17.33
C HIS A 146 -3.28 -4.50 -18.32
N SER A 147 -3.36 -3.17 -18.33
CA SER A 147 -2.48 -2.33 -19.17
C SER A 147 -1.05 -2.21 -18.60
N LEU A 148 -0.83 -2.56 -17.33
CA LEU A 148 0.44 -2.39 -16.60
C LEU A 148 1.46 -3.51 -16.90
N ARG A 149 1.65 -3.85 -18.18
CA ARG A 149 2.42 -5.04 -18.62
C ARG A 149 3.88 -5.09 -18.16
N GLN A 150 4.49 -3.93 -17.89
CA GLN A 150 5.90 -3.83 -17.48
C GLN A 150 6.07 -3.65 -15.97
N ARG A 151 5.00 -3.78 -15.18
CA ARG A 151 5.03 -3.59 -13.73
C ARG A 151 4.54 -4.84 -13.02
N ARG A 152 5.17 -5.15 -11.89
CA ARG A 152 4.65 -6.17 -10.98
C ARG A 152 3.52 -5.54 -10.18
N TRP A 153 2.34 -6.13 -10.28
CA TRP A 153 1.18 -5.70 -9.52
C TRP A 153 0.39 -6.89 -8.99
N TYR A 154 -0.34 -6.65 -7.91
CA TYR A 154 -1.34 -7.56 -7.36
C TYR A 154 -2.47 -6.75 -6.75
N ILE A 155 -3.66 -7.34 -6.75
CA ILE A 155 -4.84 -6.76 -6.13
C ILE A 155 -5.36 -7.73 -5.08
N GLN A 156 -5.69 -7.20 -3.91
CA GLN A 156 -6.14 -7.97 -2.77
C GLN A 156 -7.46 -7.40 -2.26
N SER A 157 -8.48 -8.23 -2.13
CA SER A 157 -9.70 -7.90 -1.40
C SER A 157 -9.36 -7.64 0.06
N ALA A 158 -9.84 -6.54 0.62
CA ALA A 158 -9.52 -6.14 1.99
C ALA A 158 -10.72 -5.53 2.73
N CYS A 159 -10.68 -5.67 4.04
CA CYS A 159 -11.56 -4.97 4.97
C CYS A 159 -10.69 -4.39 6.09
N ALA A 160 -10.43 -3.08 6.05
CA ALA A 160 -9.53 -2.42 7.00
C ALA A 160 -9.96 -2.56 8.46
N THR A 161 -11.26 -2.60 8.73
CA THR A 161 -11.82 -2.69 10.09
C THR A 161 -11.61 -4.08 10.69
N SER A 162 -11.94 -5.14 9.94
CA SER A 162 -11.71 -6.52 10.39
C SER A 162 -10.23 -6.92 10.34
N GLY A 163 -9.49 -6.38 9.37
CA GLY A 163 -8.11 -6.77 9.04
C GLY A 163 -8.01 -7.86 7.98
N GLN A 164 -9.14 -8.40 7.50
CA GLN A 164 -9.16 -9.44 6.49
C GLN A 164 -8.47 -8.98 5.19
N GLY A 165 -7.60 -9.82 4.64
CA GLY A 165 -6.89 -9.58 3.38
C GLY A 165 -5.67 -8.67 3.50
N LEU A 166 -5.48 -7.95 4.62
CA LEU A 166 -4.36 -7.02 4.75
C LEU A 166 -3.02 -7.75 4.80
N TYR A 167 -2.92 -8.80 5.60
CA TYR A 167 -1.68 -9.56 5.76
C TYR A 167 -1.31 -10.34 4.50
N GLU A 168 -2.30 -10.89 3.80
CA GLU A 168 -2.12 -11.59 2.53
C GLU A 168 -1.54 -10.65 1.45
N GLY A 169 -2.05 -9.41 1.38
CA GLY A 169 -1.52 -8.39 0.48
C GLY A 169 -0.10 -7.97 0.83
N LEU A 170 0.19 -7.74 2.11
CA LEU A 170 1.53 -7.38 2.58
C LEU A 170 2.54 -8.52 2.43
N ASP A 171 2.10 -9.76 2.60
CA ASP A 171 2.91 -10.93 2.33
C ASP A 171 3.27 -11.00 0.86
N TRP A 172 2.30 -10.86 -0.04
CA TRP A 172 2.61 -10.78 -1.46
C TRP A 172 3.60 -9.65 -1.77
N LEU A 173 3.38 -8.45 -1.22
CA LEU A 173 4.23 -7.29 -1.49
C LEU A 173 5.68 -7.51 -0.99
N SER A 174 5.84 -7.99 0.24
CA SER A 174 7.17 -8.20 0.84
C SER A 174 8.01 -9.25 0.10
N HIS A 175 7.37 -10.30 -0.44
CA HIS A 175 8.05 -11.31 -1.25
C HIS A 175 8.41 -10.80 -2.66
N ASN A 176 7.64 -9.84 -3.20
CA ASN A 176 7.81 -9.35 -4.57
C ASN A 176 8.66 -8.07 -4.67
N ILE A 177 8.89 -7.36 -3.58
CA ILE A 177 9.87 -6.28 -3.52
C ILE A 177 11.28 -6.89 -3.61
N THR A 178 11.86 -6.81 -4.80
CA THR A 178 13.30 -7.03 -4.97
C THR A 178 14.03 -5.89 -4.26
N GLY A 179 14.77 -6.22 -3.19
CA GLY A 179 15.71 -5.24 -2.64
C GLY A 179 16.69 -4.91 -3.75
N LYS A 180 16.95 -3.63 -4.03
CA LYS A 180 18.19 -3.30 -4.72
C LYS A 180 19.31 -3.77 -3.78
N ALA A 181 20.04 -4.79 -4.22
CA ALA A 181 21.31 -5.16 -3.61
C ALA A 181 22.30 -3.99 -3.77
#